data_AF-A0A482CXU2-F1
#
_entry.id   AF-A0A482CXU2-F1
#
_cell.length_a   1.000
_cell.length_b   1.000
_cell.length_c   1.000
_cell.angle_alpha   90.00
_cell.angle_beta   90.00
_cell.angle_gamma   90.00
#
_symmetry.space_group_name_H-M   'P 1'
#
loop_
_entity.id
_entity.type
_entity.pdbx_description
1 polymer ?
#
loop_
_entity_poly.entity_id
_entity_poly.type
_entity_poly.pdbx_seq_one_letter_code
_entity_poly.pdbx_strand_id
1 'polypeptide(L)'
;LWFLAAASTSSYSLLCTGWGGYNNYSFLSSVRCAFGSVSFEACFMCVVIFCALCSCSYNLIDFYYNCWLSLLLFPLIYVLFLICILCETNRTPFDYGEAESE
;
A
#
# COMPACT_ATOMS: atom_id res chain seq x y z
N LEU A 1 1.78 -6.26 -11.24
CA LEU A 1 1.32 -7.47 -10.51
C LEU A 1 2.34 -7.98 -9.50
N TRP A 2 3.59 -8.26 -9.89
CA TRP A 2 4.65 -8.65 -8.93
C TRP A 2 4.81 -7.69 -7.74
N PHE A 3 4.72 -6.38 -7.99
CA PHE A 3 4.75 -5.38 -6.92
C PHE A 3 3.62 -5.53 -5.89
N LEU A 4 2.38 -5.76 -6.35
CA LEU A 4 1.23 -6.02 -5.46
C LEU A 4 1.44 -7.28 -4.61
N ALA A 5 1.99 -8.34 -5.22
CA ALA A 5 2.28 -9.57 -4.48
C ALA A 5 3.39 -9.39 -3.43
N ALA A 6 4.36 -8.51 -3.66
CA ALA A 6 5.37 -8.19 -2.67
C ALA A 6 4.79 -7.33 -1.53
N ALA A 7 3.95 -6.34 -1.86
CA ALA A 7 3.27 -5.49 -0.87
C ALA A 7 2.36 -6.30 0.07
N SER A 8 1.63 -7.31 -0.43
CA SER A 8 0.80 -8.13 0.45
C SER A 8 1.62 -8.87 1.51
N THR A 9 2.85 -9.31 1.19
CA THR A 9 3.72 -10.00 2.16
C THR A 9 4.25 -9.09 3.27
N SER A 10 4.37 -7.77 3.04
CA SER A 10 4.83 -6.83 4.06
C SER A 10 3.79 -6.66 5.17
N SER A 11 2.50 -6.62 4.84
CA SER A 11 1.42 -6.54 5.85
C SER A 11 1.39 -7.74 6.81
N TYR A 12 1.63 -8.95 6.29
CA TYR A 12 1.76 -10.16 7.11
C TYR A 12 2.98 -10.11 8.03
N SER A 13 4.08 -9.51 7.58
CA SER A 13 5.28 -9.35 8.41
C SER A 13 5.03 -8.46 9.64
N LEU A 14 4.18 -7.43 9.49
CA LEU A 14 3.78 -6.50 10.55
C LEU A 14 2.95 -7.18 11.65
N LEU A 15 2.11 -8.14 11.27
CA LEU A 15 1.37 -8.98 12.22
C LEU A 15 2.30 -9.91 13.01
N CYS A 16 3.28 -10.51 12.34
CA CYS A 16 4.24 -11.40 12.99
C CYS A 16 5.10 -10.67 14.03
N THR A 17 5.51 -9.43 13.76
CA THR A 17 6.29 -8.63 14.72
C THR A 17 5.49 -8.29 15.98
N GLY A 18 4.18 -8.02 15.84
CA GLY A 18 3.32 -7.72 16.97
C GLY A 18 2.98 -8.91 17.86
N TRP A 19 2.85 -10.10 17.27
CA TRP A 19 2.64 -11.34 18.04
C TRP A 19 3.88 -11.71 18.87
N GLY A 20 5.08 -11.32 18.45
CA GLY A 20 6.30 -11.50 19.25
C GLY A 20 6.32 -10.71 20.56
N GLY A 21 5.50 -9.66 20.67
CA GLY A 21 5.34 -8.88 21.89
C GLY A 21 4.49 -9.63 22.92
N TYR A 22 5.09 -10.06 24.03
CA TYR A 22 4.41 -10.71 25.15
C TYR A 22 3.54 -9.75 26.00
N ASN A 23 2.85 -8.79 25.36
CA ASN A 23 1.98 -7.85 26.03
C ASN A 23 0.73 -7.56 25.18
N ASN A 24 -0.46 -7.58 25.81
CA ASN A 24 -1.74 -7.47 25.11
C ASN A 24 -1.90 -6.15 24.32
N TYR A 25 -1.28 -5.06 24.79
CA TYR A 25 -1.32 -3.76 24.11
C TYR A 25 -0.50 -3.73 22.83
N SER A 26 0.67 -4.37 22.82
CA SER A 26 1.54 -4.48 21.64
C SER A 26 0.87 -5.29 20.54
N PHE A 27 0.21 -6.39 20.90
CA PHE A 27 -0.59 -7.17 19.96
C PHE A 27 -1.75 -6.35 19.40
N LEU A 28 -2.51 -5.62 20.23
CA LEU A 28 -3.66 -4.83 19.77
C LEU A 28 -3.26 -3.70 18.79
N SER A 29 -2.15 -3.00 19.08
CA SER A 29 -1.60 -1.95 18.20
C SER A 29 -1.16 -2.51 16.85
N SER A 30 -0.45 -3.65 16.86
CA SER A 30 0.00 -4.31 15.62
C SER A 30 -1.15 -4.73 14.70
N VAL A 31 -2.25 -5.26 15.28
CA VAL A 31 -3.45 -5.63 14.53
C VAL A 31 -4.09 -4.42 13.88
N ARG A 32 -4.20 -3.28 14.61
CA ARG A 32 -4.74 -2.03 14.05
C ARG A 32 -3.90 -1.52 12.87
N CYS A 33 -2.58 -1.52 13.01
CA CYS A 33 -1.67 -1.08 11.95
C CYS A 33 -1.76 -1.98 10.72
N ALA A 34 -1.79 -3.29 10.91
CA ALA A 34 -1.93 -4.25 9.82
C ALA A 34 -3.27 -4.09 9.07
N PHE A 35 -4.39 -3.86 9.77
CA PHE A 35 -5.67 -3.55 9.12
C PHE A 35 -5.61 -2.26 8.30
N GLY A 36 -4.90 -1.24 8.80
CA GLY A 36 -4.61 -0.02 8.07
C GLY A 36 -3.84 -0.31 6.77
N SER A 37 -2.70 -0.99 6.84
CA SER A 37 -1.90 -1.31 5.65
C SER A 37 -2.67 -2.11 4.60
N VAL A 38 -3.47 -3.11 5.02
CA VAL A 38 -4.26 -3.94 4.10
C VAL A 38 -5.36 -3.14 3.40
N SER A 39 -6.00 -2.19 4.09
CA SER A 39 -7.05 -1.37 3.49
C SER A 39 -6.50 -0.40 2.44
N PHE A 40 -5.31 0.19 2.66
CA PHE A 40 -4.63 1.00 1.64
C PHE A 40 -4.13 0.17 0.46
N GLU A 41 -3.69 -1.07 0.68
CA GLU A 41 -3.33 -2.00 -0.39
C GLU A 41 -4.53 -2.31 -1.31
N ALA A 42 -5.71 -2.57 -0.72
CA ALA A 42 -6.94 -2.80 -1.48
C ALA A 42 -7.32 -1.58 -2.34
N CYS A 43 -7.18 -0.36 -1.80
CA CYS A 43 -7.38 0.86 -2.58
C CYS A 43 -6.40 0.97 -3.76
N PHE A 44 -5.12 0.64 -3.55
CA PHE A 44 -4.12 0.63 -4.62
C PHE A 44 -4.45 -0.41 -5.70
N MET A 45 -4.92 -1.60 -5.31
CA MET A 45 -5.36 -2.64 -6.26
C MET A 45 -6.50 -2.15 -7.17
N CYS A 46 -7.51 -1.47 -6.61
CA CYS A 46 -8.59 -0.88 -7.40
C CYS A 46 -8.08 0.10 -8.46
N VAL A 47 -7.09 0.92 -8.12
CA VAL A 47 -6.50 1.91 -9.04
C VAL A 47 -5.71 1.22 -10.15
N VAL A 48 -4.93 0.18 -9.82
CA VAL A 48 -4.19 -0.60 -10.81
C VAL A 48 -5.15 -1.28 -11.79
N ILE A 49 -6.29 -1.81 -11.31
CA ILE A 49 -7.33 -2.38 -12.17
C ILE A 49 -7.92 -1.30 -13.09
N PHE A 50 -8.22 -0.11 -12.58
CA PHE A 50 -8.72 0.99 -13.41
C PHE A 50 -7.72 1.38 -14.50
N CYS A 51 -6.42 1.47 -14.17
CA CYS A 51 -5.37 1.75 -15.14
C CYS A 51 -5.27 0.65 -16.20
N ALA A 52 -5.34 -0.61 -15.79
CA ALA A 52 -5.28 -1.76 -16.69
C ALA A 52 -6.48 -1.82 -17.66
N LEU A 53 -7.67 -1.39 -17.21
CA LEU A 53 -8.85 -1.25 -18.08
C LEU A 53 -8.63 -0.16 -19.14
N CYS A 54 -7.95 0.93 -18.81
CA CYS A 54 -7.66 1.99 -19.78
C CYS A 54 -6.56 1.62 -20.78
N SER A 55 -5.55 0.85 -20.38
CA SER A 55 -4.47 0.39 -21.27
C SER A 55 -4.75 -0.94 -21.97
N CYS A 56 -5.84 -1.64 -21.63
CA CYS A 56 -6.16 -3.01 -22.06
C CYS A 56 -5.04 -4.04 -21.81
N SER A 57 -4.03 -3.69 -21.02
CA SER A 57 -2.88 -4.54 -20.71
C SER A 57 -2.33 -4.21 -19.32
N TYR A 58 -1.73 -5.20 -18.68
CA TYR A 58 -1.09 -5.07 -17.36
C TYR A 58 0.40 -4.72 -17.44
N ASN A 59 0.94 -4.52 -18.64
CA ASN A 59 2.34 -4.18 -18.84
C ASN A 59 2.57 -2.68 -18.64
N LEU A 60 3.55 -2.34 -17.82
CA LEU A 60 3.97 -0.94 -17.59
C LEU A 60 4.53 -0.30 -18.87
N ILE A 61 5.09 -1.12 -19.77
CA ILE A 61 5.69 -0.67 -21.03
C ILE A 61 4.61 -0.13 -21.98
N ASP A 62 3.49 -0.83 -22.12
CA ASP A 62 2.38 -0.41 -22.99
C ASP A 62 1.72 0.87 -22.48
N PHE A 63 1.69 1.06 -21.15
CA PHE A 63 1.21 2.28 -20.53
C PHE A 63 2.07 3.51 -20.89
N TYR A 64 3.39 3.33 -21.01
CA TYR A 64 4.30 4.41 -21.37
C TYR A 64 4.13 4.88 -22.83
N TYR A 65 3.81 3.97 -23.74
CA TYR A 65 3.61 4.30 -25.16
C TYR A 65 2.33 5.10 -25.42
N ASN A 66 1.30 4.98 -24.58
CA ASN A 66 0.07 5.77 -24.69
C ASN A 66 0.23 7.17 -24.07
N CYS A 67 0.92 8.05 -24.79
CA CYS A 67 1.37 9.37 -24.31
C CYS A 67 0.26 10.28 -23.76
N TRP A 68 -0.95 10.26 -24.34
CA TRP A 68 -2.06 11.10 -23.86
C TRP A 68 -2.64 10.56 -22.54
N LEU A 69 -2.92 9.26 -22.49
CA LEU A 69 -3.51 8.63 -21.33
C LEU A 69 -2.52 8.59 -20.15
N SER A 70 -1.23 8.38 -20.44
CA SER A 70 -0.19 8.37 -19.42
C SER A 70 -0.06 9.73 -18.74
N LEU A 71 -0.10 10.84 -19.50
CA LEU A 71 0.08 12.18 -18.94
C LEU A 71 -1.04 12.57 -17.96
N LEU A 72 -2.27 12.13 -18.21
CA LEU A 72 -3.41 12.39 -17.31
C LEU A 72 -3.42 11.48 -16.07
N LEU A 73 -3.02 10.21 -16.23
CA LEU A 73 -3.04 9.23 -15.15
C LEU A 73 -1.78 9.26 -14.27
N PHE A 74 -0.64 9.72 -14.79
CA PHE A 74 0.63 9.80 -14.07
C PHE A 74 0.55 10.56 -12.74
N PRO A 75 -0.02 11.79 -12.66
CA PRO A 75 -0.10 12.50 -11.38
C PRO A 75 -0.97 11.75 -10.35
N LEU A 76 -2.03 11.07 -10.80
CA LEU A 76 -2.96 10.34 -9.94
C LEU A 76 -2.28 9.08 -9.37
N ILE A 77 -1.62 8.30 -10.22
CA ILE A 77 -0.85 7.11 -9.82
C ILE A 77 0.30 7.51 -8.90
N TYR A 78 1.00 8.60 -9.20
CA TYR A 78 2.13 9.07 -8.40
C TYR A 78 1.70 9.48 -6.99
N VAL A 79 0.63 10.26 -6.85
CA VAL A 79 0.10 10.67 -5.53
C VAL A 79 -0.35 9.45 -4.72
N LEU A 80 -1.05 8.50 -5.35
CA LEU A 80 -1.49 7.28 -4.69
C LEU A 80 -0.32 6.40 -4.26
N PHE A 81 0.69 6.26 -5.12
CA PHE A 81 1.92 5.54 -4.79
C PHE A 81 2.64 6.18 -3.61
N LEU A 82 2.69 7.52 -3.56
CA LEU A 82 3.27 8.27 -2.44
C LEU A 82 2.51 7.97 -1.13
N ILE A 83 1.18 8.01 -1.16
CA ILE A 83 0.33 7.69 0.00
C ILE A 83 0.54 6.24 0.46
N CYS A 84 0.62 5.29 -0.48
CA CYS A 84 0.89 3.88 -0.17
C CYS A 84 2.25 3.70 0.51
N ILE A 85 3.32 4.34 0.01
CA ILE A 85 4.64 4.27 0.64
C ILE A 85 4.61 4.87 2.06
N LEU A 86 3.97 6.03 2.24
CA LEU A 86 3.88 6.65 3.57
C LEU A 86 3.12 5.75 4.56
N CYS A 87 2.03 5.13 4.10
CA CYS A 87 1.26 4.24 4.95
C CYS A 87 2.00 2.92 5.25
N GLU A 88 2.68 2.33 4.27
CA GLU A 88 3.41 1.08 4.45
C GLU A 88 4.63 1.25 5.36
N THR A 89 5.26 2.43 5.33
CA THR A 89 6.38 2.78 6.21
C THR A 89 5.94 3.31 7.58
N ASN A 90 4.63 3.35 7.87
CA ASN A 90 4.03 3.94 9.08
C ASN A 90 4.63 5.33 9.41
N ARG A 91 5.02 6.11 8.40
CA ARG A 91 5.64 7.42 8.59
C ARG A 91 4.57 8.50 8.78
N THR A 92 4.92 9.56 9.50
CA THR A 92 4.07 10.75 9.67
C THR A 92 3.48 11.19 8.32
N PRO A 93 2.15 11.30 8.17
CA PRO A 93 1.10 11.43 9.20
C PRO A 93 0.35 10.14 9.60
N PHE A 94 0.71 8.96 9.06
CA PHE A 94 -0.01 7.68 9.31
C PHE A 94 0.67 6.81 10.39
N ASP A 95 1.24 7.47 11.38
CA ASP A 95 2.05 6.86 12.43
C ASP A 95 1.21 6.53 13.68
N TYR A 96 0.26 5.60 13.55
CA TYR A 96 -0.61 5.20 14.65
C TYR A 96 0.01 4.11 15.53
N GLY A 97 0.89 3.28 14.97
CA GLY A 97 1.48 2.14 15.66
C GLY A 97 2.62 2.51 16.59
N GLU A 98 3.48 3.43 16.15
CA GLU A 98 4.66 3.86 16.89
C GLU A 98 4.24 4.83 18.02
N ALA A 99 3.31 5.75 17.75
CA ALA A 99 2.78 6.70 18.75
C ALA A 99 1.95 6.07 19.90
N GLU A 100 1.30 4.92 19.70
CA GLU A 100 0.60 4.17 20.78
C GLU A 100 1.51 3.19 21.52
N SER A 101 2.73 2.95 21.02
CA SER A 101 3.70 2.01 21.61
C SER A 101 4.69 2.64 22.60
N GLU A 102 4.71 3.97 22.69
CA GLU A 102 5.42 4.76 23.71
C GLU A 102 4.69 4.80 25.07
#